data_AF-A0AAU3Z7I5-F1
#
_entry.id   AF-A0AAU3Z7I5-F1
#
_cell.length_a   1.000
_cell.length_b   1.000
_cell.length_c   1.000
_cell.angle_alpha   90.00
_cell.angle_beta   90.00
_cell.angle_gamma   90.00
#
_symmetry.space_group_name_H-M   'P 1'
#
loop_
_entity.id
_entity.type
_entity.pdbx_description
1 polymer ?
#
loop_
_entity_poly.entity_id
_entity_poly.type
_entity_poly.pdbx_seq_one_letter_code
_entity_poly.pdbx_strand_id
1 'polypeptide(L)'
;MVAFAAAAALVSIAPAAAAADPSSTSVTASPSSAAVGQSVSLDATVTCSSDPSTGLGVTFFDGPDILATAPVSTDGHSTLTTSFTATGSHTITAAYNGDDNCSASSATTTVTVSDAKPPNPGGTPGCLLCGLVNFHVGDIHNEVNIRK
;
A
#
# COMPACT_ATOMS: atom_id res chain seq x y z
N MET A 1 38.90 -8.04 24.57
CA MET A 1 39.23 -7.79 23.15
C MET A 1 37.96 -7.24 22.52
N VAL A 2 37.83 -5.92 22.41
CA VAL A 2 36.63 -5.26 21.87
C VAL A 2 36.88 -5.00 20.39
N ALA A 3 36.12 -5.64 19.52
CA ALA A 3 36.18 -5.44 18.08
C ALA A 3 35.24 -4.30 17.70
N PHE A 4 35.80 -3.17 17.24
CA PHE A 4 35.05 -2.12 16.56
C PHE A 4 35.14 -2.39 15.05
N ALA A 5 34.02 -2.82 14.45
CA ALA A 5 33.91 -2.98 13.01
C ALA A 5 33.80 -1.59 12.37
N ALA A 6 34.81 -1.22 11.59
CA ALA A 6 34.82 0.00 10.79
C ALA A 6 33.90 -0.17 9.57
N ALA A 7 32.80 0.58 9.52
CA ALA A 7 32.03 0.74 8.29
C ALA A 7 32.72 1.77 7.41
N ALA A 8 33.19 1.34 6.24
CA ALA A 8 33.73 2.24 5.22
C ALA A 8 32.58 3.05 4.60
N ALA A 9 32.54 4.35 4.90
CA ALA A 9 31.65 5.28 4.21
C ALA A 9 32.23 5.56 2.81
N LEU A 10 31.54 5.12 1.77
CA LEU A 10 31.78 5.62 0.42
C LEU A 10 31.38 7.10 0.40
N VAL A 11 32.35 7.99 0.20
CA VAL A 11 32.10 9.42 -0.01
C VAL A 11 31.59 9.58 -1.44
N SER A 12 30.27 9.65 -1.61
CA SER A 12 29.66 10.05 -2.87
C SER A 12 29.82 11.56 -3.05
N ILE A 13 30.78 11.96 -3.89
CA ILE A 13 30.90 13.35 -4.37
C ILE A 13 29.89 13.56 -5.51
N ALA A 14 28.66 13.95 -5.15
CA ALA A 14 27.73 14.53 -6.10
C ALA A 14 28.16 15.98 -6.41
N PRO A 15 28.05 16.48 -7.66
CA PRO A 15 28.28 17.89 -7.94
C PRO A 15 27.28 18.72 -7.13
N ALA A 16 27.71 19.90 -6.66
CA ALA A 16 26.83 20.85 -6.00
C ALA A 16 25.74 21.28 -6.98
N ALA A 17 24.61 20.57 -7.00
CA ALA A 17 23.35 21.11 -7.49
C ALA A 17 23.11 22.41 -6.72
N ALA A 18 22.63 23.45 -7.41
CA ALA A 18 22.20 24.70 -6.78
C ALA A 18 21.44 24.37 -5.49
N ALA A 19 21.75 25.02 -4.38
CA ALA A 19 21.27 24.66 -3.06
C ALA A 19 19.75 24.84 -2.96
N ALA A 20 19.02 23.86 -3.50
CA ALA A 20 17.59 23.70 -3.39
C ALA A 20 17.30 23.25 -1.96
N ASP A 21 16.21 23.74 -1.40
CA ASP A 21 15.76 23.41 -0.06
C ASP A 21 15.60 21.90 0.12
N PRO A 22 15.96 21.35 1.29
CA PRO A 22 15.74 19.94 1.56
C PRO A 22 14.23 19.66 1.55
N SER A 23 13.83 18.64 0.80
CA SER A 23 12.45 18.17 0.74
C SER A 23 12.34 16.79 1.40
N SER A 24 11.13 16.46 1.84
CA SER A 24 10.80 15.14 2.37
C SER A 24 9.55 14.62 1.70
N THR A 25 9.61 13.41 1.15
CA THR A 25 8.45 12.74 0.57
C THR A 25 7.92 11.71 1.56
N SER A 26 6.60 11.63 1.70
CA SER A 26 5.90 10.52 2.33
C SER A 26 4.95 9.92 1.30
N VAL A 27 4.73 8.60 1.35
CA VAL A 27 3.79 7.94 0.45
C VAL A 27 2.93 6.97 1.23
N THR A 28 1.63 6.99 0.97
CA THR A 28 0.65 6.10 1.56
C THR A 28 -0.15 5.41 0.47
N ALA A 29 -0.47 4.13 0.68
CA ALA A 29 -1.28 3.35 -0.24
C ALA A 29 -2.61 3.00 0.43
N SER A 30 -3.71 3.29 -0.26
CA SER A 30 -5.07 3.04 0.22
C SER A 30 -5.90 2.35 -0.87
N PRO A 31 -6.28 1.08 -0.70
CA PRO A 31 -5.89 0.17 0.40
C PRO A 31 -4.46 -0.36 0.27
N SER A 32 -3.80 -0.66 1.40
CA SER A 32 -2.48 -1.33 1.44
C SER A 32 -2.57 -2.83 1.14
N SER A 33 -3.78 -3.38 1.11
CA SER A 33 -4.09 -4.72 0.64
C SER A 33 -5.23 -4.69 -0.38
N ALA A 34 -4.97 -5.22 -1.58
CA ALA A 34 -5.88 -5.20 -2.71
C ALA A 34 -5.98 -6.59 -3.35
N ALA A 35 -7.02 -6.83 -4.14
CA ALA A 35 -7.09 -7.98 -5.02
C ALA A 35 -6.59 -7.59 -6.41
N VAL A 36 -6.18 -8.57 -7.22
CA VAL A 36 -5.83 -8.34 -8.63
C VAL A 36 -6.93 -7.55 -9.34
N GLY A 37 -6.54 -6.47 -10.03
CA GLY A 37 -7.46 -5.59 -10.76
C GLY A 37 -8.22 -4.58 -9.92
N GLN A 38 -8.08 -4.59 -8.58
CA GLN A 38 -8.64 -3.54 -7.73
C GLN A 38 -7.83 -2.24 -7.85
N SER A 39 -8.52 -1.11 -7.82
CA SER A 39 -7.90 0.21 -7.80
C SER A 39 -7.28 0.49 -6.42
N VAL A 40 -6.02 0.89 -6.42
CA VAL A 40 -5.25 1.35 -5.27
C VAL A 40 -4.90 2.81 -5.48
N SER A 41 -5.21 3.66 -4.49
CA SER A 41 -4.81 5.05 -4.47
C SER A 41 -3.47 5.19 -3.76
N LEU A 42 -2.48 5.72 -4.45
CA LEU A 42 -1.18 6.09 -3.93
C LEU A 42 -1.18 7.59 -3.71
N ASP A 43 -1.08 8.01 -2.46
CA ASP A 43 -1.00 9.42 -2.09
C ASP A 43 0.42 9.73 -1.63
N ALA A 44 1.12 10.55 -2.39
CA ALA A 44 2.42 11.09 -2.06
C ALA A 44 2.29 12.53 -1.57
N THR A 45 2.91 12.83 -0.44
CA THR A 45 3.01 14.18 0.12
C THR A 45 4.47 14.59 0.15
N VAL A 46 4.81 15.65 -0.56
CA VAL A 46 6.13 16.26 -0.61
C VAL A 46 6.08 17.52 0.25
N THR A 47 6.87 17.53 1.33
CA THR A 47 7.05 18.71 2.17
C THR A 47 8.37 19.38 1.81
N CYS A 48 8.30 20.64 1.39
CA CYS A 48 9.43 21.51 1.11
C CYS A 48 9.10 22.92 1.65
N SER A 49 10.11 23.72 1.99
CA SER A 49 9.91 25.12 2.39
C SER A 49 9.53 26.02 1.22
N SER A 50 9.94 25.64 0.01
CA SER A 50 9.61 26.28 -1.25
C SER A 50 8.49 25.52 -1.99
N ASP A 51 7.96 26.09 -3.07
CA ASP A 51 6.85 25.49 -3.84
C ASP A 51 7.33 24.26 -4.66
N PRO A 52 6.80 23.04 -4.36
CA PRO A 52 7.24 21.80 -5.00
C PRO A 52 6.49 21.48 -6.31
N SER A 53 5.66 22.39 -6.84
CA SER A 53 4.80 22.14 -8.01
C SER A 53 5.48 22.42 -9.35
N THR A 54 6.64 23.10 -9.32
CA THR A 54 7.31 23.61 -10.53
C THR A 54 8.11 22.57 -11.31
N GLY A 55 8.36 21.40 -10.73
CA GLY A 55 9.13 20.30 -11.34
C GLY A 55 8.30 19.31 -12.17
N LEU A 56 8.90 18.15 -12.46
CA LEU A 56 8.22 17.02 -13.12
C LEU A 56 7.19 16.31 -12.22
N GLY A 57 7.27 16.53 -10.90
CA GLY A 57 6.43 15.88 -9.90
C GLY A 57 7.01 14.56 -9.37
N VAL A 58 6.12 13.66 -8.94
CA VAL A 58 6.46 12.38 -8.32
C VAL A 58 6.29 11.25 -9.33
N THR A 59 7.36 10.50 -9.56
CA THR A 59 7.34 9.26 -10.34
C THR A 59 7.14 8.08 -9.40
N PHE A 60 6.11 7.29 -9.65
CA PHE A 60 5.79 6.07 -8.91
C PHE A 60 6.36 4.85 -9.66
N PHE A 61 7.10 4.02 -8.94
CA PHE A 61 7.70 2.79 -9.42
C PHE A 61 7.16 1.60 -8.63
N ASP A 62 7.05 0.45 -9.27
CA ASP A 62 6.81 -0.85 -8.64
C ASP A 62 8.05 -1.72 -8.86
N GLY A 63 8.91 -1.80 -7.84
CA GLY A 63 10.25 -2.38 -8.01
C GLY A 63 11.05 -1.66 -9.10
N PRO A 64 11.43 -2.34 -10.22
CA PRO A 64 12.15 -1.72 -11.33
C PRO A 64 11.24 -1.05 -12.38
N ASP A 65 9.93 -1.28 -12.36
CA ASP A 65 9.00 -0.83 -13.39
C ASP A 65 8.39 0.53 -13.04
N ILE A 66 8.28 1.42 -14.03
CA ILE A 66 7.61 2.72 -13.88
C ILE A 66 6.10 2.50 -13.99
N LEU A 67 5.35 2.90 -12.97
CA LEU A 67 3.89 2.90 -13.01
C LEU A 67 3.39 4.14 -13.75
N ALA A 68 3.69 5.33 -13.20
CA ALA A 68 3.33 6.61 -13.79
C ALA A 68 4.10 7.75 -13.13
N THR A 69 4.10 8.90 -13.78
CA THR A 69 4.51 10.17 -13.15
C THR A 69 3.28 11.04 -12.96
N ALA A 70 3.09 11.52 -11.74
CA ALA A 70 1.99 12.41 -11.39
C ALA A 70 2.55 13.78 -10.98
N PRO A 71 1.92 14.88 -11.43
CA PRO A 71 2.29 16.22 -11.00
C PRO A 71 2.05 16.38 -9.49
N VAL A 72 2.81 17.26 -8.87
CA VAL A 72 2.64 17.67 -7.47
C VAL A 72 1.88 18.99 -7.47
N SER A 73 0.81 19.07 -6.68
CA SER A 73 0.07 20.31 -6.48
C SER A 73 0.87 21.28 -5.61
N THR A 74 0.50 22.56 -5.59
CA THR A 74 1.17 23.60 -4.78
C THR A 74 1.19 23.30 -3.27
N ASP A 75 0.24 22.50 -2.80
CA ASP A 75 0.12 21.97 -1.44
C ASP A 75 1.04 20.76 -1.17
N GLY A 76 1.85 20.33 -2.15
CA GLY A 76 2.78 19.21 -2.02
C GLY A 76 2.14 17.84 -2.21
N HIS A 77 0.85 17.77 -2.53
CA HIS A 77 0.13 16.51 -2.71
C HIS A 77 0.19 16.02 -4.15
N SER A 78 0.37 14.71 -4.32
CA SER A 78 0.31 14.01 -5.61
C SER A 78 -0.40 12.68 -5.42
N THR A 79 -1.52 12.49 -6.13
CA THR A 79 -2.33 11.28 -6.03
C THR A 79 -2.28 10.52 -7.35
N LEU A 80 -2.02 9.22 -7.27
CA LEU A 80 -2.05 8.30 -8.40
C LEU A 80 -2.97 7.12 -8.08
N THR A 81 -3.97 6.88 -8.93
CA THR A 81 -4.76 5.65 -8.87
C THR A 81 -4.20 4.65 -9.86
N THR A 82 -3.82 3.47 -9.39
CA THR A 82 -3.29 2.38 -10.21
C THR A 82 -3.97 1.05 -9.85
N SER A 83 -3.83 0.04 -10.70
CA SER A 83 -4.26 -1.32 -10.41
C SER A 83 -3.15 -2.31 -10.71
N PHE A 84 -3.04 -3.34 -9.89
CA PHE A 84 -2.01 -4.36 -10.01
C PHE A 84 -2.57 -5.61 -10.69
N THR A 85 -1.81 -6.16 -11.63
CA THR A 85 -2.17 -7.36 -12.40
C THR A 85 -1.46 -8.62 -11.90
N ALA A 86 -0.34 -8.45 -11.21
CA ALA A 86 0.38 -9.54 -10.55
C ALA A 86 -0.03 -9.65 -9.08
N THR A 87 0.01 -10.87 -8.55
CA THR A 87 -0.14 -11.11 -7.11
C THR A 87 1.20 -11.08 -6.43
N GLY A 88 1.20 -10.70 -5.15
CA GLY A 88 2.39 -10.64 -4.33
C GLY A 88 2.51 -9.32 -3.57
N SER A 89 3.71 -9.09 -3.02
CA SER A 89 4.05 -7.85 -2.35
C SER A 89 4.69 -6.91 -3.34
N HIS A 90 4.03 -5.79 -3.63
CA HIS A 90 4.49 -4.74 -4.53
C HIS A 90 5.13 -3.62 -3.71
N THR A 91 6.44 -3.38 -3.90
CA THR A 91 7.15 -2.30 -3.23
C THR A 91 7.09 -1.06 -4.10
N ILE A 92 6.24 -0.13 -3.70
CA ILE A 92 5.99 1.10 -4.43
C ILE A 92 6.98 2.16 -3.98
N THR A 93 7.79 2.67 -4.91
CA THR A 93 8.70 3.78 -4.67
C THR A 93 8.12 5.04 -5.29
N ALA A 94 7.82 6.04 -4.47
CA ALA A 94 7.49 7.38 -4.90
C ALA A 94 8.76 8.23 -4.90
N ALA A 95 9.29 8.55 -6.07
CA ALA A 95 10.46 9.40 -6.24
C ALA A 95 10.01 10.79 -6.71
N TYR A 96 10.19 11.78 -5.85
CA TYR A 96 10.11 13.17 -6.22
C TYR A 96 11.39 13.58 -6.97
N ASN A 97 11.23 14.06 -8.20
CA ASN A 97 12.36 14.37 -9.08
C ASN A 97 13.14 15.64 -8.67
N GLY A 98 12.61 16.42 -7.72
CA GLY A 98 13.11 17.75 -7.42
C GLY A 98 12.60 18.79 -8.41
N ASP A 99 12.83 20.05 -8.05
CA ASP A 99 12.60 21.23 -8.88
C ASP A 99 13.73 22.25 -8.67
N ASP A 100 13.58 23.45 -9.26
CA ASP A 100 14.59 24.52 -9.16
C ASP A 100 14.84 25.00 -7.73
N ASN A 101 13.89 24.78 -6.82
CA ASN A 101 13.86 25.25 -5.43
C ASN A 101 13.86 24.10 -4.40
N CYS A 102 13.37 22.90 -4.74
CA CYS A 102 13.34 21.75 -3.83
C CYS A 102 14.21 20.60 -4.35
N SER A 103 15.04 20.05 -3.46
CA SER A 103 15.86 18.88 -3.77
C SER A 103 15.01 17.64 -4.09
N ALA A 104 15.57 16.68 -4.82
CA ALA A 104 14.93 15.39 -5.06
C ALA A 104 14.84 14.55 -3.77
N SER A 105 13.75 13.83 -3.60
CA SER A 105 13.49 12.98 -2.42
C SER A 105 12.69 11.74 -2.81
N SER A 106 12.73 10.70 -1.98
CA SER A 106 12.03 9.45 -2.29
C SER A 106 11.47 8.78 -1.05
N ALA A 107 10.34 8.10 -1.19
CA ALA A 107 9.72 7.29 -0.15
C ALA A 107 9.22 5.96 -0.73
N THR A 108 9.10 4.97 0.14
CA THR A 108 8.62 3.63 -0.24
C THR A 108 7.43 3.22 0.59
N THR A 109 6.46 2.56 -0.03
CA THR A 109 5.36 1.86 0.65
C THR A 109 5.19 0.46 0.06
N THR A 110 4.45 -0.40 0.75
CA THR A 110 4.20 -1.77 0.30
C THR A 110 2.70 -1.98 0.11
N VAL A 111 2.34 -2.52 -1.05
CA VAL A 111 0.97 -2.94 -1.36
C VAL A 111 0.95 -4.45 -1.51
N THR A 112 0.06 -5.10 -0.77
CA THR A 112 -0.13 -6.55 -0.85
C THR A 112 -1.27 -6.86 -1.80
N VAL A 113 -0.97 -7.52 -2.91
CA VAL A 113 -1.96 -7.90 -3.91
C VAL A 113 -2.21 -9.40 -3.78
N SER A 114 -3.41 -9.72 -3.33
CA SER A 114 -3.92 -11.08 -3.29
C SER A 114 -4.58 -11.45 -4.61
N ASP A 115 -4.60 -12.73 -4.97
CA ASP A 115 -5.49 -13.18 -6.03
C ASP A 115 -6.89 -12.67 -5.74
N ALA A 116 -7.66 -12.37 -6.79
CA ALA A 116 -9.10 -12.22 -6.68
C ALA A 116 -9.64 -13.58 -6.22
N LYS A 117 -9.56 -13.84 -4.92
CA LYS A 117 -10.10 -15.03 -4.32
C LYS A 117 -11.59 -14.97 -4.66
N PRO A 118 -12.15 -15.92 -5.45
CA PRO A 118 -13.60 -16.09 -5.40
C PRO A 118 -13.93 -16.24 -3.92
N PRO A 119 -14.93 -15.51 -3.38
CA PRO A 119 -15.23 -15.52 -1.95
C PRO A 119 -15.16 -16.96 -1.48
N ASN A 120 -14.29 -17.29 -0.51
CA ASN A 120 -14.19 -18.67 -0.06
C ASN A 120 -15.61 -19.11 0.35
N PRO A 121 -16.23 -20.12 -0.27
CA PRO A 121 -17.36 -20.78 0.36
C PRO A 121 -16.73 -21.68 1.42
N GLY A 122 -16.37 -21.12 2.58
CA GLY A 122 -15.46 -21.81 3.49
C GLY A 122 -15.39 -21.24 4.89
N GLY A 123 -16.47 -20.63 5.36
CA GLY A 123 -16.76 -20.43 6.77
C GLY A 123 -17.77 -21.46 7.27
N THR A 124 -17.55 -22.76 7.04
CA THR A 124 -18.22 -23.82 7.81
C THR A 124 -17.43 -25.12 7.75
N PRO A 125 -16.67 -25.48 8.79
CA PRO A 125 -16.42 -26.89 9.06
C PRO A 125 -17.69 -27.45 9.72
N GLY A 126 -18.62 -27.91 8.88
CA GLY A 126 -19.80 -28.66 9.33
C GLY A 126 -21.14 -27.99 9.04
N CYS A 127 -21.65 -28.23 7.82
CA CYS A 127 -23.05 -28.62 7.56
C CYS A 127 -23.37 -28.41 6.08
N LEU A 128 -23.08 -29.43 5.26
CA LEU A 128 -23.41 -29.45 3.82
C LEU A 128 -24.93 -29.55 3.53
N LEU A 129 -25.80 -29.34 4.53
CA LEU A 129 -27.24 -29.64 4.47
C LEU A 129 -28.17 -28.60 5.15
N CYS A 130 -27.66 -27.52 5.76
CA CYS A 130 -28.54 -26.58 6.48
C CYS A 130 -29.30 -25.59 5.59
N GLY A 131 -29.16 -25.67 4.26
CA GLY A 131 -29.80 -24.76 3.32
C GLY A 131 -31.29 -25.01 3.05
N LEU A 132 -31.97 -26.01 3.65
CA LEU A 132 -33.39 -26.25 3.32
C LEU A 132 -34.34 -26.65 4.46
N VAL A 133 -33.89 -26.76 5.73
CA VAL A 133 -34.80 -27.12 6.84
C VAL A 133 -34.47 -26.36 8.11
N ASN A 134 -35.37 -25.45 8.50
CA ASN A 134 -35.39 -24.79 9.80
C ASN A 134 -35.74 -25.83 10.90
N PHE A 135 -34.74 -26.53 11.43
CA PHE A 135 -34.86 -27.26 12.69
C PHE A 135 -34.21 -26.45 13.81
N HIS A 136 -35.04 -25.74 14.57
CA HIS A 136 -34.66 -25.33 15.92
C HIS A 136 -34.71 -26.59 16.79
N VAL A 137 -33.57 -27.22 17.08
CA VAL A 137 -33.49 -28.23 18.15
C VAL A 137 -33.51 -27.47 19.48
N GLY A 138 -34.68 -26.96 19.83
CA GLY A 138 -35.02 -26.60 21.21
C GLY A 138 -35.71 -27.81 21.83
N ASP A 139 -35.14 -28.33 22.92
CA ASP A 139 -35.73 -29.27 23.89
C ASP A 139 -36.99 -30.04 23.45
N ILE A 140 -36.82 -31.26 22.93
CA ILE A 140 -37.93 -32.23 22.96
C ILE A 140 -37.94 -32.89 24.34
N HIS A 141 -38.68 -32.30 25.28
CA HIS A 141 -39.11 -32.99 26.49
C HIS A 141 -40.33 -33.84 26.16
N ASN A 142 -40.13 -35.16 26.02
CA ASN A 142 -41.22 -36.12 25.84
C ASN A 142 -41.75 -36.58 27.22
N GLU A 143 -42.70 -35.84 27.78
CA GLU A 143 -43.48 -36.29 28.95
C GLU A 143 -44.67 -37.13 28.45
N VAL A 144 -44.58 -38.47 28.60
CA VAL A 144 -45.69 -39.40 28.27
C VAL A 144 -46.60 -39.54 29.49
N ASN A 145 -47.72 -38.83 29.51
CA ASN A 145 -48.70 -38.95 30.58
C ASN A 145 -49.81 -39.96 30.23
N ILE A 146 -49.69 -41.21 30.70
CA ILE A 146 -50.72 -42.24 30.55
C ILE A 146 -51.69 -42.16 31.75
N ARG A 147 -52.87 -41.59 31.55
CA ARG A 147 -54.00 -41.78 32.49
C ARG A 147 -54.70 -43.09 32.09
N LYS A 148 -54.85 -44.01 33.05
CA LYS A 148 -55.74 -45.18 32.93
C LYS A 148 -57.20 -44.78 33.01
#